data_AF-A0A915PBX6-F1
#
_entry.id   AF-A0A915PBX6-F1
#
_cell.length_a   1.000
_cell.length_b   1.000
_cell.length_c   1.000
_cell.angle_alpha   90.00
_cell.angle_beta   90.00
_cell.angle_gamma   90.00
#
_symmetry.space_group_name_H-M   'P 1'
#
loop_
_entity.id
_entity.type
_entity.pdbx_description
1 polymer ?
#
loop_
_entity_poly.entity_id
_entity_poly.type
_entity_poly.pdbx_seq_one_letter_code
_entity_poly.pdbx_strand_id
1 'polypeptide(L)'
;MLAGSSPVSFGLYSSLAKRVKIPLIDWETSGLSPDSGSTFTASVRPPADELLVDYIKIKQWHEIIYLHDGANAERSLTAIYKYLEENDPFYVLQVDSYRIPEDEEYFREFLNNFHMQNFNFVDKRSLNVVVDISNSYRIRAFLQSLKESILVKKQYNYVFANFELDENDLDAFHYTLINITAFLMCDRYSQRLNKERKMFVHHYGNRSVMDEMPIPATSDREYLQMSALFAHDALLVASNAIEIVLKKYGRDVFSNVFSQNQLYNAGQPGIQCRRDSQHVSAHTTPFEFGDKIIEAIREVRLDEADGTLTGRIQFTKSLSRTNFSAKVVEINPSGRSLYSVRNMYDWRQGEGFVMNTGSKQNLLKEETVVRPHHQPVLHIVTVLVKPFVMLKRAIPGEPAQVGNDRFEGYCIDLIKLLAMNISGFDSYEIFIAEGNKYGQRQDDGSWDGMIGYLLNEASFHKFLLKKLQNANSSKHYFK
;
A
#
# COMPACT_ATOMS: atom_id res chain seq x y z
N MET A 1 -25.38 -1.88 18.47
CA MET A 1 -25.25 -2.58 17.17
C MET A 1 -23.78 -2.60 16.81
N LEU A 2 -23.32 -3.70 16.23
CA LEU A 2 -21.97 -3.84 15.69
C LEU A 2 -22.13 -4.20 14.21
N ALA A 3 -21.43 -3.50 13.33
CA ALA A 3 -21.50 -3.76 11.90
C ALA A 3 -20.20 -3.36 11.19
N GLY A 4 -19.96 -3.98 10.04
CA GLY A 4 -19.04 -3.49 9.02
C GLY A 4 -19.90 -3.06 7.86
N SER A 5 -20.23 -1.78 7.80
CA SER A 5 -21.16 -1.31 6.79
C SER A 5 -20.46 -1.11 5.43
N SER A 6 -21.20 -1.25 4.34
CA SER A 6 -20.73 -0.80 3.03
C SER A 6 -21.18 0.63 2.81
N PRO A 7 -20.62 1.36 1.83
CA PRO A 7 -21.11 2.70 1.46
C PRO A 7 -22.63 2.72 1.19
N VAL A 8 -23.18 1.62 0.66
CA VAL A 8 -24.61 1.46 0.39
C VAL A 8 -25.42 1.24 1.67
N SER A 9 -24.91 0.44 2.62
CA SER A 9 -25.66 0.08 3.83
C SER A 9 -25.44 1.07 5.00
N PHE A 10 -24.34 1.82 5.01
CA PHE A 10 -23.99 2.77 6.08
C PHE A 10 -25.13 3.76 6.36
N GLY A 11 -25.69 4.38 5.32
CA GLY A 11 -26.78 5.33 5.46
C GLY A 11 -28.02 4.72 6.13
N LEU A 12 -28.34 3.47 5.81
CA LEU A 12 -29.47 2.74 6.40
C LEU A 12 -29.22 2.44 7.88
N TYR A 13 -28.06 1.86 8.22
CA TYR A 13 -27.71 1.51 9.60
C TYR A 13 -27.59 2.76 10.48
N SER A 14 -26.94 3.81 10.00
CA SER A 14 -26.75 5.06 10.72
C SER A 14 -28.08 5.79 10.96
N SER A 15 -28.95 5.82 9.95
CA SER A 15 -30.30 6.39 10.08
C SER A 15 -31.15 5.61 11.09
N LEU A 16 -31.10 4.27 11.04
CA LEU A 16 -31.79 3.43 12.00
C LEU A 16 -31.26 3.64 13.43
N ALA A 17 -29.94 3.59 13.61
CA ALA A 17 -29.26 3.81 14.90
C ALA A 17 -29.70 5.12 15.56
N LYS A 18 -29.70 6.21 14.78
CA LYS A 18 -30.17 7.53 15.22
C LYS A 18 -31.66 7.54 15.58
N ARG A 19 -32.49 6.90 14.76
CA ARG A 19 -33.95 6.89 14.95
C ARG A 19 -34.38 6.11 16.19
N VAL A 20 -33.81 4.92 16.42
CA VAL A 20 -34.16 4.08 17.58
C VAL A 20 -33.24 4.33 18.78
N LYS A 21 -32.30 5.27 18.69
CA LYS A 21 -31.26 5.55 19.69
C LYS A 21 -30.49 4.32 20.13
N ILE A 22 -30.18 3.41 19.21
CA ILE A 22 -29.26 2.29 19.51
C ILE A 22 -27.89 2.66 18.97
N PRO A 23 -26.85 2.78 19.81
CA PRO A 23 -25.50 3.05 19.33
C PRO A 23 -25.03 2.01 18.33
N LEU A 24 -24.51 2.47 17.20
CA LEU A 24 -23.83 1.68 16.20
C LEU A 24 -22.33 1.87 16.37
N ILE A 25 -21.60 0.79 16.63
CA ILE A 25 -20.14 0.78 16.53
C ILE A 25 -19.83 0.11 15.19
N ASP A 26 -19.40 0.92 14.24
CA ASP A 26 -19.03 0.53 12.90
C ASP A 26 -17.52 0.33 12.84
N TRP A 27 -17.06 -0.78 12.28
CA TRP A 27 -15.63 -1.01 12.06
C TRP A 27 -15.14 -0.51 10.69
N GLU A 28 -15.99 0.22 9.96
CA GLU A 28 -15.67 0.90 8.71
C GLU A 28 -15.53 2.42 8.90
N THR A 29 -14.94 3.10 7.92
CA THR A 29 -14.56 4.51 8.01
C THR A 29 -15.78 5.43 8.11
N SER A 30 -15.74 6.46 8.95
CA SER A 30 -16.83 7.45 9.06
C SER A 30 -17.11 8.18 7.76
N GLY A 31 -18.39 8.43 7.46
CA GLY A 31 -18.79 9.45 6.49
C GLY A 31 -18.40 10.87 6.92
N LEU A 32 -18.28 11.78 5.95
CA LEU A 32 -17.87 13.17 6.18
C LEU A 32 -19.02 14.14 6.54
N SER A 33 -20.25 13.64 6.69
CA SER A 33 -21.42 14.51 6.86
C SER A 33 -21.22 15.51 8.01
N PRO A 34 -21.34 16.82 7.74
CA PRO A 34 -21.13 17.89 8.71
C PRO A 34 -22.32 18.07 9.67
N ASP A 35 -23.23 17.10 9.76
CA ASP A 35 -24.46 17.27 10.51
C ASP A 35 -24.19 17.41 12.01
N SER A 36 -24.41 18.64 12.47
CA SER A 36 -24.43 19.16 13.84
C SER A 36 -25.48 18.50 14.76
N GLY A 37 -25.83 17.24 14.52
CA GLY A 37 -26.73 16.43 15.33
C GLY A 37 -25.98 15.35 16.11
N SER A 38 -26.62 14.81 17.14
CA SER A 38 -26.10 13.66 17.91
C SER A 38 -25.86 12.46 16.98
N THR A 39 -24.60 12.18 16.65
CA THR A 39 -24.22 10.95 15.96
C THR A 39 -24.45 9.78 16.92
N PHE A 40 -25.19 8.78 16.45
CA PHE A 40 -25.41 7.50 17.14
C PHE A 40 -24.54 6.40 16.55
N THR A 41 -23.53 6.78 15.78
CA THR A 41 -22.62 5.90 15.05
C THR A 41 -21.19 6.28 15.38
N ALA A 42 -20.39 5.32 15.83
CA ALA A 42 -18.98 5.47 16.10
C ALA A 42 -18.17 4.59 15.16
N SER A 43 -17.17 5.17 14.48
CA SER A 43 -16.33 4.45 13.52
C SER A 43 -14.97 4.13 14.10
N VAL A 44 -14.63 2.84 14.16
CA VAL A 44 -13.37 2.33 14.71
C VAL A 44 -12.24 2.39 13.68
N ARG A 45 -12.54 2.29 12.39
CA ARG A 45 -11.55 2.50 11.34
C ARG A 45 -11.32 3.99 11.13
N PRO A 46 -10.08 4.47 11.26
CA PRO A 46 -9.78 5.87 11.02
C PRO A 46 -9.64 6.17 9.52
N PRO A 47 -9.85 7.42 9.11
CA PRO A 47 -9.54 7.86 7.77
C PRO A 47 -8.02 7.89 7.48
N ALA A 48 -7.62 7.61 6.25
CA ALA A 48 -6.23 7.74 5.79
C ALA A 48 -5.93 9.09 5.12
N ASP A 49 -6.94 9.95 4.96
CA ASP A 49 -6.88 11.16 4.12
C ASP A 49 -5.80 12.13 4.57
N GLU A 50 -5.71 12.38 5.89
CA GLU A 50 -4.71 13.28 6.49
C GLU A 50 -3.28 12.81 6.19
N LEU A 51 -3.01 11.51 6.41
CA LEU A 51 -1.74 10.88 6.10
C LEU A 51 -1.41 10.96 4.61
N LEU A 52 -2.40 10.74 3.73
CA LEU A 52 -2.20 10.86 2.29
C LEU A 52 -1.80 12.29 1.91
N VAL A 53 -2.48 13.31 2.44
CA VAL A 53 -2.13 14.70 2.13
C VAL A 53 -0.74 15.04 2.64
N ASP A 54 -0.41 14.69 3.88
CA ASP A 54 0.94 14.91 4.42
C ASP A 54 2.01 14.22 3.55
N TYR A 55 1.73 13.01 3.07
CA TYR A 55 2.60 12.27 2.18
C TYR A 55 2.79 12.98 0.83
N ILE A 56 1.69 13.39 0.18
CA ILE A 56 1.69 14.14 -1.09
C ILE A 56 2.51 15.42 -0.95
N LYS A 57 2.35 16.15 0.15
CA LYS A 57 3.09 17.38 0.45
C LYS A 57 4.59 17.12 0.62
N ILE A 58 4.98 16.08 1.37
CA ILE A 58 6.39 15.70 1.52
C ILE A 58 7.02 15.31 0.19
N LYS A 59 6.27 14.61 -0.66
CA LYS A 59 6.72 14.26 -2.01
C LYS A 59 6.64 15.41 -3.02
N GLN A 60 6.09 16.57 -2.62
CA GLN A 60 5.91 17.76 -3.44
C GLN A 60 5.08 17.49 -4.72
N TRP A 61 4.07 16.64 -4.61
CA TRP A 61 3.23 16.27 -5.75
C TRP A 61 2.09 17.28 -5.95
N HIS A 62 2.11 17.98 -7.08
CA HIS A 62 1.07 18.95 -7.45
C HIS A 62 0.04 18.36 -8.42
N GLU A 63 0.27 17.15 -8.93
CA GLU A 63 -0.63 16.41 -9.81
C GLU A 63 -0.57 14.93 -9.42
N ILE A 64 -1.75 14.34 -9.25
CA ILE A 64 -1.92 12.91 -8.96
C ILE A 64 -3.03 12.33 -9.83
N ILE A 65 -2.91 11.03 -10.12
CA ILE A 65 -3.97 10.21 -10.68
C ILE A 65 -4.58 9.41 -9.53
N TYR A 66 -5.89 9.49 -9.35
CA TYR A 66 -6.61 8.80 -8.28
C TYR A 66 -7.44 7.65 -8.84
N LEU A 67 -6.94 6.43 -8.67
CA LEU A 67 -7.62 5.19 -9.05
C LEU A 67 -8.49 4.70 -7.89
N HIS A 68 -9.77 4.45 -8.16
CA HIS A 68 -10.71 4.03 -7.12
C HIS A 68 -11.74 3.01 -7.61
N ASP A 69 -12.29 2.22 -6.70
CA ASP A 69 -13.45 1.34 -6.98
C ASP A 69 -14.81 2.03 -6.83
N GLY A 70 -14.81 3.22 -6.20
CA GLY A 70 -15.99 4.05 -5.97
C GLY A 70 -16.58 3.90 -4.57
N ALA A 71 -16.12 2.95 -3.75
CA ALA A 71 -16.66 2.75 -2.42
C ALA A 71 -16.38 3.95 -1.49
N ASN A 72 -15.15 4.44 -1.49
CA ASN A 72 -14.71 5.54 -0.62
C ASN A 72 -14.40 6.83 -1.37
N ALA A 73 -14.40 6.81 -2.71
CA ALA A 73 -13.83 7.89 -3.54
C ALA A 73 -14.38 9.28 -3.23
N GLU A 74 -15.71 9.44 -3.19
CA GLU A 74 -16.35 10.74 -2.89
C GLU A 74 -15.93 11.26 -1.51
N ARG A 75 -15.92 10.36 -0.51
CA ARG A 75 -15.52 10.66 0.86
C ARG A 75 -14.04 11.04 0.91
N SER A 76 -13.14 10.18 0.44
CA SER A 76 -11.69 10.39 0.52
C SER A 76 -11.27 11.67 -0.21
N LEU A 77 -11.79 11.93 -1.42
CA LEU A 77 -11.49 13.15 -2.18
C LEU A 77 -12.00 14.41 -1.47
N THR A 78 -13.23 14.38 -0.94
CA THR A 78 -13.77 15.52 -0.17
C THR A 78 -12.93 15.79 1.08
N ALA A 79 -12.45 14.74 1.77
CA ALA A 79 -11.60 14.88 2.94
C ALA A 79 -10.24 15.50 2.60
N ILE A 80 -9.63 15.07 1.49
CA ILE A 80 -8.35 15.59 0.99
C ILE A 80 -8.45 17.10 0.75
N TYR A 81 -9.46 17.54 -0.01
CA TYR A 81 -9.65 18.97 -0.31
C TYR A 81 -9.99 19.77 0.94
N LYS A 82 -10.87 19.26 1.80
CA LYS A 82 -11.19 19.92 3.07
C LYS A 82 -9.96 20.10 3.95
N TYR A 83 -9.12 19.08 4.08
CA TYR A 83 -7.89 19.16 4.88
C TYR A 83 -6.90 20.17 4.29
N LEU A 84 -6.74 20.19 2.96
CA LEU A 84 -5.92 21.20 2.26
C LEU A 84 -6.46 22.62 2.48
N GLU A 85 -7.76 22.86 2.33
CA GLU A 85 -8.38 24.16 2.57
C GLU A 85 -8.18 24.65 4.00
N GLU A 86 -8.31 23.76 4.99
CA GLU A 86 -8.19 24.08 6.41
C GLU A 86 -6.74 24.34 6.86
N ASN A 87 -5.76 23.62 6.29
CA ASN A 87 -4.38 23.61 6.79
C ASN A 87 -3.35 24.27 5.85
N ASP A 88 -3.60 24.28 4.54
CA ASP A 88 -2.69 24.86 3.54
C ASP A 88 -3.43 25.26 2.24
N PRO A 89 -4.23 26.34 2.28
CA PRO A 89 -5.12 26.73 1.18
C PRO A 89 -4.38 27.17 -0.09
N PHE A 90 -3.05 27.35 -0.04
CA PHE A 90 -2.23 27.72 -1.19
C PHE A 90 -1.65 26.51 -1.92
N TYR A 91 -1.75 25.31 -1.34
CA TYR A 91 -1.26 24.10 -1.98
C TYR A 91 -2.21 23.66 -3.09
N VAL A 92 -1.79 23.86 -4.34
CA VAL A 92 -2.59 23.49 -5.52
C VAL A 92 -2.31 22.03 -5.89
N LEU A 93 -3.30 21.17 -5.66
CA LEU A 93 -3.29 19.77 -6.05
C LEU A 93 -4.29 19.53 -7.19
N GLN A 94 -3.80 19.06 -8.34
CA GLN A 94 -4.62 18.57 -9.44
C GLN A 94 -4.83 17.07 -9.29
N VAL A 95 -6.08 16.61 -9.44
CA VAL A 95 -6.46 15.21 -9.27
C VAL A 95 -7.25 14.73 -10.48
N ASP A 96 -6.68 13.79 -11.23
CA ASP A 96 -7.37 13.08 -12.30
C ASP A 96 -7.90 11.74 -11.77
N SER A 97 -9.22 11.64 -11.64
CA SER A 97 -9.88 10.47 -11.03
C SER A 97 -10.31 9.45 -12.08
N TYR A 98 -10.00 8.17 -11.85
CA TYR A 98 -10.42 7.06 -12.71
C TYR A 98 -11.04 5.94 -11.87
N ARG A 99 -12.20 5.49 -12.32
CA ARG A 99 -12.83 4.29 -11.74
C ARG A 99 -12.20 3.05 -12.36
N ILE A 100 -11.68 2.16 -11.51
CA ILE A 100 -11.17 0.86 -11.96
C ILE A 100 -12.35 -0.08 -12.27
N PRO A 101 -12.15 -1.13 -13.09
CA PRO A 101 -13.19 -2.13 -13.38
C PRO A 101 -13.78 -2.74 -12.10
N GLU A 102 -15.05 -3.13 -12.12
CA GLU A 102 -15.67 -3.83 -10.99
C GLU A 102 -15.17 -5.28 -10.87
N ASP A 103 -14.95 -5.93 -12.00
CA ASP A 103 -14.44 -7.31 -12.08
C ASP A 103 -12.92 -7.32 -12.21
N GLU A 104 -12.26 -8.09 -11.33
CA GLU A 104 -10.81 -8.19 -11.22
C GLU A 104 -10.16 -8.79 -12.48
N GLU A 105 -10.87 -9.58 -13.28
CA GLU A 105 -10.36 -10.18 -14.51
C GLU A 105 -9.90 -9.12 -15.53
N TYR A 106 -10.50 -7.93 -15.49
CA TYR A 106 -10.17 -6.81 -16.38
C TYR A 106 -9.04 -5.91 -15.87
N PHE A 107 -8.51 -6.13 -14.66
CA PHE A 107 -7.45 -5.28 -14.11
C PHE A 107 -6.20 -5.25 -14.97
N ARG A 108 -5.82 -6.40 -15.55
CA ARG A 108 -4.65 -6.49 -16.44
C ARG A 108 -4.83 -5.65 -17.70
N GLU A 109 -5.99 -5.76 -18.35
CA GLU A 109 -6.30 -4.96 -19.54
C GLU A 109 -6.34 -3.47 -19.20
N PHE A 110 -7.03 -3.11 -18.13
CA PHE A 110 -7.12 -1.74 -17.63
C PHE A 110 -5.73 -1.13 -17.38
N LEU A 111 -4.86 -1.82 -16.65
CA LEU A 111 -3.51 -1.34 -16.35
C LEU A 111 -2.64 -1.21 -17.60
N ASN A 112 -2.76 -2.13 -18.56
CA ASN A 112 -2.03 -2.03 -19.82
C ASN A 112 -2.48 -0.82 -20.63
N ASN A 113 -3.79 -0.58 -20.74
CA ASN A 113 -4.34 0.58 -21.43
C ASN A 113 -3.95 1.88 -20.70
N PHE A 114 -4.06 1.91 -19.38
CA PHE A 114 -3.65 3.02 -18.54
C PHE A 114 -2.17 3.35 -18.72
N HIS A 115 -1.28 2.35 -18.67
CA HIS A 115 0.14 2.56 -18.88
C HIS A 115 0.42 3.02 -20.30
N MET A 116 -0.20 2.43 -21.33
CA MET A 116 -0.05 2.86 -22.73
C MET A 116 -0.41 4.32 -22.94
N GLN A 117 -1.53 4.78 -22.38
CA GLN A 117 -1.97 6.17 -22.51
C GLN A 117 -1.01 7.16 -21.84
N ASN A 118 -0.42 6.75 -20.73
CA ASN A 118 0.55 7.55 -19.98
C ASN A 118 2.01 7.26 -20.40
N PHE A 119 2.22 6.40 -21.40
CA PHE A 119 3.56 6.02 -21.83
C PHE A 119 4.11 7.05 -22.79
N ASN A 120 5.00 7.92 -22.30
CA ASN A 120 5.76 8.82 -23.16
C ASN A 120 7.26 8.52 -23.07
N PHE A 121 7.92 8.19 -24.19
CA PHE A 121 9.35 7.88 -24.23
C PHE A 121 10.25 9.07 -23.88
N VAL A 122 9.77 10.30 -24.09
CA VAL A 122 10.54 11.53 -23.90
C VAL A 122 10.32 12.13 -22.51
N ASP A 123 9.19 11.80 -21.88
CA ASP A 123 8.81 12.41 -20.61
C ASP A 123 9.56 11.78 -19.43
N LYS A 124 10.23 12.63 -18.66
CA LYS A 124 10.91 12.28 -17.40
C LYS A 124 10.01 12.50 -16.18
N ARG A 125 8.79 13.00 -16.38
CA ARG A 125 7.84 13.30 -15.32
C ARG A 125 7.47 12.02 -14.55
N SER A 126 7.42 12.16 -13.23
CA SER A 126 6.90 11.12 -12.34
C SER A 126 5.40 10.96 -12.55
N LEU A 127 4.95 9.71 -12.71
CA LEU A 127 3.53 9.37 -12.72
C LEU A 127 3.14 8.99 -11.30
N ASN A 128 2.34 9.84 -10.64
CA ASN A 128 1.98 9.66 -9.24
C ASN A 128 0.55 9.14 -9.15
N VAL A 129 0.40 7.87 -8.81
CA VAL A 129 -0.86 7.15 -8.80
C VAL A 129 -1.25 6.81 -7.37
N VAL A 130 -2.36 7.36 -6.92
CA VAL A 130 -3.02 6.99 -5.67
C VAL A 130 -4.04 5.91 -5.96
N VAL A 131 -4.04 4.84 -5.18
CA VAL A 131 -4.93 3.68 -5.32
C VAL A 131 -5.78 3.57 -4.06
N ASP A 132 -7.10 3.73 -4.19
CA ASP A 132 -8.09 3.55 -3.13
C ASP A 132 -9.09 2.45 -3.51
N ILE A 133 -8.74 1.22 -3.14
CA ILE A 133 -9.57 0.02 -3.33
C ILE A 133 -9.98 -0.47 -1.95
N SER A 134 -11.28 -0.58 -1.67
CA SER A 134 -11.76 -0.82 -0.31
C SER A 134 -11.61 -2.26 0.20
N ASN A 135 -11.26 -3.20 -0.68
CA ASN A 135 -11.23 -4.63 -0.39
C ASN A 135 -9.82 -5.20 -0.56
N SER A 136 -9.27 -5.79 0.52
CA SER A 136 -7.93 -6.41 0.51
C SER A 136 -7.74 -7.51 -0.55
N TYR A 137 -8.77 -8.30 -0.88
CA TYR A 137 -8.69 -9.27 -1.99
C TYR A 137 -8.48 -8.57 -3.33
N ARG A 138 -9.24 -7.50 -3.58
CA ARG A 138 -9.15 -6.73 -4.84
C ARG A 138 -7.81 -6.02 -4.95
N ILE A 139 -7.28 -5.49 -3.84
CA ILE A 139 -5.93 -4.93 -3.79
C ILE A 139 -4.89 -5.97 -4.23
N ARG A 140 -4.96 -7.20 -3.72
CA ARG A 140 -4.04 -8.28 -4.14
C ARG A 140 -4.16 -8.62 -5.62
N ALA A 141 -5.38 -8.70 -6.14
CA ALA A 141 -5.60 -8.92 -7.58
C ALA A 141 -5.04 -7.77 -8.44
N PHE A 142 -5.20 -6.53 -7.96
CA PHE A 142 -4.64 -5.34 -8.60
C PHE A 142 -3.12 -5.35 -8.58
N LEU A 143 -2.49 -5.66 -7.43
CA LEU A 143 -1.04 -5.81 -7.30
C LEU A 143 -0.49 -6.91 -8.22
N GLN A 144 -1.16 -8.07 -8.28
CA GLN A 144 -0.77 -9.15 -9.17
C GLN A 144 -0.80 -8.68 -10.64
N SER A 145 -1.87 -7.99 -11.05
CA SER A 145 -1.98 -7.43 -12.40
C SER A 145 -0.93 -6.35 -12.69
N LEU A 146 -0.60 -5.52 -11.71
CA LEU A 146 0.43 -4.48 -11.80
C LEU A 146 1.83 -5.08 -11.99
N LYS A 147 2.13 -6.15 -11.24
CA LYS A 147 3.40 -6.90 -11.37
C LYS A 147 3.59 -7.51 -12.75
N GLU A 148 2.50 -7.96 -13.37
CA GLU A 148 2.51 -8.55 -14.71
C GLU A 148 2.51 -7.51 -15.85
N SER A 149 2.39 -6.23 -15.52
CA SER A 149 2.32 -5.18 -16.55
C SER A 149 3.71 -4.88 -17.13
N ILE A 150 3.76 -4.79 -18.47
CA ILE A 150 5.01 -4.73 -19.24
C ILE A 150 5.52 -3.28 -19.39
N LEU A 151 4.65 -2.29 -19.24
CA LEU A 151 4.92 -0.89 -19.59
C LEU A 151 5.20 0.02 -18.37
N VAL A 152 5.53 -0.60 -17.24
CA VAL A 152 5.86 0.13 -16.01
C VAL A 152 7.26 0.73 -16.07
N LYS A 153 7.44 1.91 -15.47
CA LYS A 153 8.72 2.64 -15.43
C LYS A 153 9.14 2.97 -14.00
N LYS A 154 10.43 3.28 -13.83
CA LYS A 154 11.02 3.75 -12.56
C LYS A 154 10.37 5.02 -11.99
N GLN A 155 9.78 5.81 -12.87
CA GLN A 155 9.14 7.07 -12.54
C GLN A 155 7.69 6.88 -12.04
N TYR A 156 7.15 5.65 -12.05
CA TYR A 156 5.78 5.39 -11.63
C TYR A 156 5.76 5.13 -10.12
N ASN A 157 4.98 5.93 -9.41
CA ASN A 157 4.78 5.86 -7.97
C ASN A 157 3.35 5.43 -7.71
N TYR A 158 3.17 4.27 -7.07
CA TYR A 158 1.88 3.78 -6.60
C TYR A 158 1.78 3.95 -5.10
N VAL A 159 0.73 4.60 -4.62
CA VAL A 159 0.45 4.78 -3.19
C VAL A 159 -0.90 4.17 -2.88
N PHE A 160 -0.91 3.10 -2.07
CA PHE A 160 -2.14 2.50 -1.57
C PHE A 160 -2.61 3.31 -0.37
N ALA A 161 -3.61 4.17 -0.61
CA ALA A 161 -4.01 5.23 0.32
C ALA A 161 -5.13 4.79 1.27
N ASN A 162 -5.03 3.56 1.76
CA ASN A 162 -5.89 3.03 2.81
C ASN A 162 -5.12 2.00 3.65
N PHE A 163 -5.71 1.55 4.73
CA PHE A 163 -5.09 0.62 5.68
C PHE A 163 -5.43 -0.85 5.39
N GLU A 164 -5.84 -1.19 4.16
CA GLU A 164 -6.26 -2.56 3.80
C GLU A 164 -5.11 -3.44 3.31
N LEU A 165 -4.01 -2.84 2.83
CA LEU A 165 -2.87 -3.60 2.32
C LEU A 165 -2.08 -4.23 3.47
N ASP A 166 -1.82 -5.54 3.39
CA ASP A 166 -0.91 -6.20 4.32
C ASP A 166 0.55 -6.01 3.87
N GLU A 167 1.44 -5.78 4.83
CA GLU A 167 2.85 -5.55 4.58
C GLU A 167 3.53 -6.70 3.80
N ASN A 168 3.05 -7.94 3.93
CA ASN A 168 3.61 -9.10 3.23
C ASN A 168 3.31 -9.09 1.72
N ASP A 169 2.21 -8.45 1.29
CA ASP A 169 1.84 -8.33 -0.12
C ASP A 169 2.88 -7.49 -0.92
N LEU A 170 3.65 -6.67 -0.21
CA LEU A 170 4.71 -5.84 -0.77
C LEU A 170 5.99 -6.63 -1.09
N ASP A 171 6.22 -7.78 -0.45
CA ASP A 171 7.45 -8.55 -0.62
C ASP A 171 7.62 -9.04 -2.08
N ALA A 172 6.51 -9.20 -2.82
CA ALA A 172 6.50 -9.53 -4.25
C ALA A 172 7.09 -8.44 -5.16
N PHE A 173 7.22 -7.21 -4.67
CA PHE A 173 7.68 -6.04 -5.43
C PHE A 173 9.16 -5.71 -5.22
N HIS A 174 9.87 -6.51 -4.42
CA HIS A 174 11.28 -6.33 -4.12
C HIS A 174 12.19 -6.24 -5.37
N TYR A 175 11.77 -6.85 -6.48
CA TYR A 175 12.50 -6.88 -7.75
C TYR A 175 11.88 -6.03 -8.86
N THR A 176 10.85 -5.25 -8.53
CA THR A 176 10.13 -4.48 -9.53
C THR A 176 10.76 -3.12 -9.73
N LEU A 177 10.52 -2.53 -10.90
CA LEU A 177 11.03 -1.21 -11.26
C LEU A 177 10.09 -0.09 -10.80
N ILE A 178 9.03 -0.35 -10.04
CA ILE A 178 8.06 0.67 -9.63
C ILE A 178 8.22 1.03 -8.16
N ASN A 179 7.93 2.29 -7.83
CA ASN A 179 7.86 2.72 -6.45
C ASN A 179 6.48 2.33 -5.91
N ILE A 180 6.43 1.53 -4.85
CA ILE A 180 5.16 1.20 -4.17
C ILE A 180 5.22 1.67 -2.74
N THR A 181 4.18 2.38 -2.34
CA THR A 181 3.99 2.88 -0.99
C THR A 181 2.70 2.33 -0.41
N ALA A 182 2.75 1.93 0.86
CA ALA A 182 1.61 1.42 1.60
C ALA A 182 1.49 2.10 2.96
N PHE A 183 0.25 2.33 3.38
CA PHE A 183 -0.07 2.80 4.71
C PHE A 183 -0.51 1.62 5.58
N LEU A 184 0.15 1.44 6.72
CA LEU A 184 -0.04 0.31 7.61
C LEU A 184 -0.43 0.80 9.01
N MET A 185 -1.52 0.29 9.56
CA MET A 185 -1.86 0.54 10.97
C MET A 185 -1.21 -0.45 11.93
N CYS A 186 -0.93 -1.67 11.44
CA CYS A 186 -0.43 -2.76 12.26
C CYS A 186 1.02 -3.09 11.87
N ASP A 187 1.84 -3.37 12.88
CA ASP A 187 3.22 -3.83 12.68
C ASP A 187 3.24 -5.37 12.59
N ARG A 188 3.83 -5.93 11.51
CA ARG A 188 3.98 -7.38 11.31
C ARG A 188 4.78 -8.07 12.43
N TYR A 189 5.61 -7.33 13.16
CA TYR A 189 6.42 -7.84 14.26
C TYR A 189 5.70 -7.80 15.61
N SER A 190 4.47 -7.31 15.68
CA SER A 190 3.68 -7.30 16.90
C SER A 190 3.47 -8.73 17.42
N GLN A 191 4.09 -9.05 18.55
CA GLN A 191 3.97 -10.36 19.19
C GLN A 191 2.52 -10.68 19.54
N ARG A 192 1.76 -9.67 19.97
CA ARG A 192 0.33 -9.80 20.30
C ARG A 192 -0.48 -10.14 19.06
N LEU A 193 -0.35 -9.37 17.98
CA LEU A 193 -1.05 -9.64 16.73
C LEU A 193 -0.73 -11.05 16.21
N ASN A 194 0.54 -11.42 16.25
CA ASN A 194 0.98 -12.74 15.82
C ASN A 194 0.44 -13.87 16.70
N LYS A 195 0.26 -13.64 18.01
CA LYS A 195 -0.40 -14.59 18.91
C LYS A 195 -1.88 -14.74 18.57
N GLU A 196 -2.62 -13.63 18.40
CA GLU A 196 -4.04 -13.65 18.04
C GLU A 196 -4.27 -14.32 16.68
N ARG A 197 -3.44 -14.00 15.67
CA ARG A 197 -3.45 -14.67 14.36
C ARG A 197 -3.29 -16.19 14.52
N LYS A 198 -2.30 -16.64 15.29
CA LYS A 198 -2.09 -18.08 15.54
C LYS A 198 -3.28 -18.74 16.23
N MET A 199 -3.89 -18.08 17.22
CA MET A 199 -5.08 -18.60 17.89
C MET A 199 -6.29 -18.69 16.96
N PHE A 200 -6.52 -17.65 16.14
CA PHE A 200 -7.57 -17.64 15.13
C PHE A 200 -7.40 -18.79 14.13
N VAL A 201 -6.20 -18.95 13.56
CA VAL A 201 -5.88 -20.03 12.62
C VAL A 201 -6.01 -21.40 13.28
N HIS A 202 -5.57 -21.54 14.53
CA HIS A 202 -5.71 -22.81 15.26
C HIS A 202 -7.18 -23.21 15.46
N HIS A 203 -8.05 -22.26 15.79
CA HIS A 203 -9.45 -22.53 16.11
C HIS A 203 -10.35 -22.62 14.86
N TYR A 204 -10.08 -21.78 13.86
CA TYR A 204 -10.94 -21.60 12.68
C TYR A 204 -10.28 -21.99 11.37
N GLY A 205 -8.96 -22.19 11.30
CA GLY A 205 -8.24 -22.45 10.04
C GLY A 205 -8.60 -23.76 9.32
N ASN A 206 -9.32 -24.67 9.99
CA ASN A 206 -9.89 -25.89 9.41
C ASN A 206 -11.43 -25.86 9.32
N ARG A 207 -12.09 -24.77 9.71
CA ARG A 207 -13.54 -24.61 9.65
C ARG A 207 -13.87 -23.44 8.72
N SER A 208 -14.57 -23.74 7.62
CA SER A 208 -15.25 -22.71 6.84
C SER A 208 -16.30 -22.07 7.76
N VAL A 209 -15.98 -20.93 8.36
CA VAL A 209 -16.97 -20.11 9.04
C VAL A 209 -17.62 -19.29 7.93
N MET A 210 -18.79 -19.75 7.49
CA MET A 210 -19.63 -19.28 6.38
C MET A 210 -19.41 -20.03 5.05
N ASP A 211 -20.41 -20.85 4.72
CA ASP A 211 -20.48 -21.83 3.62
C ASP A 211 -20.57 -21.24 2.19
N GLU A 212 -20.09 -20.01 1.92
CA GLU A 212 -20.18 -19.39 0.58
C GLU A 212 -18.90 -18.71 0.06
N MET A 213 -17.80 -18.68 0.80
CA MET A 213 -16.53 -18.18 0.27
C MET A 213 -15.44 -19.23 0.46
N PRO A 214 -14.95 -19.88 -0.62
CA PRO A 214 -13.77 -20.73 -0.52
C PRO A 214 -12.61 -19.86 -0.02
N ILE A 215 -12.14 -20.10 1.20
CA ILE A 215 -10.84 -19.60 1.65
C ILE A 215 -9.82 -20.33 0.74
N PRO A 216 -9.08 -19.62 -0.13
CA PRO A 216 -8.22 -20.26 -1.11
C PRO A 216 -7.28 -21.24 -0.40
N ALA A 217 -7.27 -22.49 -0.86
CA ALA A 217 -6.46 -23.57 -0.31
C ALA A 217 -4.96 -23.44 -0.69
N THR A 218 -4.48 -22.23 -0.92
CA THR A 218 -3.07 -21.91 -1.09
C THR A 218 -2.48 -21.49 0.26
N SER A 219 -1.17 -21.32 0.33
CA SER A 219 -0.36 -21.00 1.52
C SER A 219 -0.78 -19.76 2.36
N ASP A 220 -1.94 -19.15 2.08
CA ASP A 220 -2.45 -17.89 2.63
C ASP A 220 -3.24 -18.06 3.94
N ARG A 221 -3.13 -19.23 4.59
CA ARG A 221 -3.83 -19.55 5.85
C ARG A 221 -3.42 -18.68 7.05
N GLU A 222 -2.42 -17.82 6.93
CA GLU A 222 -1.88 -17.01 8.04
C GLU A 222 -2.36 -15.55 8.08
N TYR A 223 -3.18 -15.12 7.11
CA TYR A 223 -3.57 -13.71 6.98
C TYR A 223 -4.96 -13.43 7.55
N LEU A 224 -4.99 -12.73 8.69
CA LEU A 224 -6.21 -12.12 9.20
C LEU A 224 -6.43 -10.77 8.51
N GLN A 225 -7.57 -10.62 7.82
CA GLN A 225 -7.92 -9.38 7.11
C GLN A 225 -7.98 -8.18 8.07
N MET A 226 -7.61 -7.00 7.58
CA MET A 226 -7.65 -5.76 8.36
C MET A 226 -9.05 -5.44 8.91
N SER A 227 -10.10 -5.72 8.15
CA SER A 227 -11.51 -5.63 8.59
C SER A 227 -11.79 -6.45 9.86
N ALA A 228 -11.22 -7.65 9.97
CA ALA A 228 -11.39 -8.51 11.15
C ALA A 228 -10.68 -7.93 12.38
N LEU A 229 -9.53 -7.24 12.20
CA LEU A 229 -8.85 -6.54 13.29
C LEU A 229 -9.68 -5.35 13.80
N PHE A 230 -10.27 -4.57 12.89
CA PHE A 230 -11.17 -3.48 13.30
C PHE A 230 -12.45 -4.01 13.96
N ALA A 231 -12.99 -5.15 13.51
CA ALA A 231 -14.15 -5.79 14.13
C ALA A 231 -13.84 -6.30 15.55
N HIS A 232 -12.65 -6.87 15.77
CA HIS A 232 -12.16 -7.22 17.10
C HIS A 232 -12.11 -5.98 18.01
N ASP A 233 -11.49 -4.91 17.53
CA ASP A 233 -11.36 -3.67 18.29
C ASP A 233 -12.71 -2.99 18.54
N ALA A 234 -13.68 -3.13 17.63
CA ALA A 234 -15.06 -2.68 17.84
C ALA A 234 -15.77 -3.41 18.99
N LEU A 235 -15.48 -4.70 19.21
CA LEU A 235 -15.96 -5.44 20.38
C LEU A 235 -15.35 -4.91 21.67
N LEU A 236 -14.06 -4.55 21.67
CA LEU A 236 -13.42 -3.94 22.83
C LEU A 236 -14.03 -2.59 23.18
N VAL A 237 -14.34 -1.77 22.17
CA VAL A 237 -15.04 -0.49 22.35
C VAL A 237 -16.43 -0.71 22.96
N ALA A 238 -17.19 -1.67 22.44
CA ALA A 238 -18.51 -2.01 22.98
C ALA A 238 -18.44 -2.44 24.44
N SER A 239 -17.52 -3.37 24.76
CA SER A 239 -17.34 -3.90 26.12
C SER A 239 -16.97 -2.78 27.11
N ASN A 240 -15.99 -1.95 26.76
CA ASN A 240 -15.55 -0.85 27.61
C ASN A 240 -16.63 0.22 27.79
N ALA A 241 -17.40 0.53 26.75
CA ALA A 241 -18.52 1.46 26.87
C ALA A 241 -19.57 0.94 27.88
N ILE A 242 -19.90 -0.35 27.84
CA ILE A 242 -20.80 -0.96 28.84
C ILE A 242 -20.20 -0.88 30.24
N GLU A 243 -18.90 -1.16 30.40
CA GLU A 243 -18.23 -1.05 31.71
C GLU A 243 -18.29 0.38 32.27
N ILE A 244 -18.07 1.40 31.43
CA ILE A 244 -18.21 2.81 31.81
C ILE A 244 -19.65 3.12 32.26
N VAL A 245 -20.66 2.63 31.54
CA VAL A 245 -22.08 2.79 31.95
C VAL A 245 -22.33 2.14 33.31
N LEU A 246 -21.87 0.91 33.53
CA LEU A 246 -22.04 0.20 34.80
C LEU A 246 -21.35 0.93 35.97
N LYS A 247 -20.17 1.50 35.73
CA LYS A 247 -19.44 2.30 36.74
C LYS A 247 -20.17 3.59 37.09
N LYS A 248 -20.77 4.26 36.09
CA LYS A 248 -21.40 5.58 36.25
C LYS A 248 -22.84 5.52 36.79
N TYR A 249 -23.58 4.48 36.42
CA TYR A 249 -25.02 4.37 36.72
C TYR A 249 -25.41 3.19 37.60
N GLY A 250 -24.45 2.36 38.05
CA GLY A 250 -24.69 1.19 38.89
C GLY A 250 -24.72 -0.12 38.10
N ARG A 251 -24.37 -1.22 38.78
CA ARG A 251 -24.31 -2.57 38.16
C ARG A 251 -25.69 -3.13 37.78
N ASP A 252 -26.73 -2.61 38.39
CA ASP A 252 -28.13 -2.96 38.22
C ASP A 252 -28.85 -2.11 37.16
N VAL A 253 -28.15 -1.17 36.50
CA VAL A 253 -28.75 -0.27 35.48
C VAL A 253 -29.46 -1.03 34.35
N PHE A 254 -29.01 -2.25 34.03
CA PHE A 254 -29.62 -3.11 33.01
C PHE A 254 -30.46 -4.26 33.57
N SER A 255 -30.72 -4.31 34.89
CA SER A 255 -31.38 -5.43 35.57
C SER A 255 -32.77 -5.75 35.00
N ASN A 256 -33.52 -4.73 34.58
CA ASN A 256 -34.88 -4.86 34.04
C ASN A 256 -34.93 -4.91 32.50
N VAL A 257 -33.76 -4.88 31.85
CA VAL A 257 -33.65 -4.81 30.38
C VAL A 257 -33.76 -6.18 29.74
N PHE A 258 -33.39 -7.25 30.46
CA PHE A 258 -33.47 -8.61 29.98
C PHE A 258 -34.35 -9.44 30.92
N SER A 259 -35.43 -10.01 30.36
CA SER A 259 -36.28 -10.98 31.05
C SER A 259 -36.43 -12.20 30.15
N GLN A 260 -36.20 -13.41 30.68
CA GLN A 260 -36.23 -14.67 29.92
C GLN A 260 -35.39 -14.63 28.63
N ASN A 261 -34.18 -14.05 28.70
CA ASN A 261 -33.26 -13.85 27.57
C ASN A 261 -33.82 -12.96 26.43
N GLN A 262 -34.89 -12.21 26.68
CA GLN A 262 -35.48 -11.26 25.74
C GLN A 262 -35.20 -9.83 26.20
N LEU A 263 -34.82 -8.98 25.25
CA LEU A 263 -34.66 -7.54 25.46
C LEU A 263 -36.04 -6.90 25.66
N TYR A 264 -36.20 -6.08 26.68
CA TYR A 264 -37.36 -5.22 26.91
C TYR A 264 -36.95 -3.75 26.87
N ASN A 265 -37.76 -2.92 26.22
CA ASN A 265 -37.58 -1.47 26.14
C ASN A 265 -38.88 -0.78 26.54
N ALA A 266 -38.87 0.04 27.60
CA ALA A 266 -40.07 0.68 28.14
C ALA A 266 -41.23 -0.31 28.41
N GLY A 267 -40.90 -1.50 28.91
CA GLY A 267 -41.87 -2.56 29.22
C GLY A 267 -42.39 -3.36 28.01
N GLN A 268 -41.96 -3.05 26.78
CA GLN A 268 -42.32 -3.83 25.59
C GLN A 268 -41.18 -4.76 25.14
N PRO A 269 -41.48 -5.96 24.60
CA PRO A 269 -40.47 -6.85 24.07
C PRO A 269 -39.83 -6.29 22.80
N GLY A 270 -38.51 -6.19 22.78
CA GLY A 270 -37.70 -5.72 21.67
C GLY A 270 -37.72 -4.20 21.49
N ILE A 271 -37.16 -3.75 20.36
CA ILE A 271 -37.17 -2.34 19.95
C ILE A 271 -37.91 -2.26 18.62
N GLN A 272 -39.04 -1.53 18.61
CA GLN A 272 -39.88 -1.43 17.42
C GLN A 272 -39.27 -0.51 16.37
N CYS A 273 -38.90 -1.07 15.21
CA CYS A 273 -38.35 -0.29 14.09
C CYS A 273 -39.44 0.21 13.13
N ARG A 274 -40.60 -0.45 13.09
CA ARG A 274 -41.75 -0.10 12.23
C ARG A 274 -42.83 0.63 13.03
N ARG A 275 -43.48 1.61 12.41
CA ARG A 275 -44.74 2.15 12.92
C ARG A 275 -45.82 1.10 12.68
N ASP A 276 -46.61 0.81 13.71
CA ASP A 276 -47.78 -0.05 13.56
C ASP A 276 -48.86 0.70 12.78
N SER A 277 -49.28 0.15 11.63
CA SER A 277 -50.28 0.75 10.74
C SER A 277 -51.66 0.87 11.40
N GLN A 278 -51.90 0.12 12.48
CA GLN A 278 -53.18 0.13 13.22
C GLN A 278 -53.24 1.20 14.31
N HIS A 279 -52.10 1.76 14.73
CA HIS A 279 -52.02 2.78 15.78
C HIS A 279 -51.23 4.01 15.31
N VAL A 280 -51.95 4.94 14.65
CA VAL A 280 -51.42 6.18 14.04
C VAL A 280 -50.70 7.10 15.06
N SER A 281 -50.88 6.90 16.36
CA SER A 281 -50.26 7.67 17.45
C SER A 281 -49.04 7.02 18.12
N ALA A 282 -48.66 5.79 17.76
CA ALA A 282 -47.52 5.10 18.36
C ALA A 282 -46.20 5.70 17.85
N HIS A 283 -45.66 6.66 18.61
CA HIS A 283 -44.31 7.16 18.38
C HIS A 283 -43.33 6.01 18.61
N THR A 284 -42.32 5.88 17.73
CA THR A 284 -41.24 4.91 17.94
C THR A 284 -40.56 5.21 19.27
N THR A 285 -40.70 4.32 20.26
CA THR A 285 -40.02 4.46 21.56
C THR A 285 -38.53 4.21 21.38
N PRO A 286 -37.66 5.23 21.58
CA PRO A 286 -36.23 5.03 21.48
C PRO A 286 -35.72 4.10 22.58
N PHE A 287 -34.51 3.57 22.40
CA PHE A 287 -33.86 2.75 23.41
C PHE A 287 -33.51 3.56 24.65
N GLU A 288 -34.01 3.15 25.82
CA GLU A 288 -33.90 3.90 27.09
C GLU A 288 -32.46 4.15 27.54
N PHE A 289 -31.52 3.30 27.13
CA PHE A 289 -30.11 3.39 27.51
C PHE A 289 -29.21 3.92 26.38
N GLY A 290 -29.80 4.27 25.24
CA GLY A 290 -29.08 4.73 24.05
C GLY A 290 -28.15 5.90 24.32
N ASP A 291 -28.69 6.95 24.94
CA ASP A 291 -27.93 8.17 25.27
C ASP A 291 -26.81 7.86 26.29
N LYS A 292 -27.05 6.97 27.26
CA LYS A 292 -26.00 6.60 28.24
C LYS A 292 -24.84 5.87 27.58
N ILE A 293 -25.14 4.94 26.68
CA ILE A 293 -24.13 4.12 26.00
C ILE A 293 -23.35 4.96 24.97
N ILE A 294 -24.01 5.85 24.21
CA ILE A 294 -23.31 6.68 23.23
C ILE A 294 -22.34 7.68 23.89
N GLU A 295 -22.71 8.27 25.03
CA GLU A 295 -21.78 9.09 25.81
C GLU A 295 -20.62 8.26 26.36
N ALA A 296 -20.89 7.03 26.83
CA ALA A 296 -19.84 6.15 27.28
C ALA A 296 -18.86 5.78 26.14
N ILE A 297 -19.34 5.57 24.92
CA ILE A 297 -18.46 5.35 23.74
C ILE A 297 -17.55 6.57 23.50
N ARG A 298 -18.04 7.81 23.67
CA ARG A 298 -17.19 9.02 23.55
C ARG A 298 -16.06 9.06 24.59
N GLU A 299 -16.31 8.49 25.77
CA GLU A 299 -15.35 8.40 26.87
C GLU A 299 -14.34 7.25 26.70
N VAL A 300 -14.57 6.28 25.81
CA VAL A 300 -13.67 5.15 25.57
C VAL A 300 -12.28 5.63 25.12
N ARG A 301 -11.25 5.18 25.84
CA ARG A 301 -9.83 5.33 25.50
C ARG A 301 -9.19 3.96 25.65
N LEU A 302 -8.68 3.40 24.55
CA LEU A 302 -8.04 2.09 24.53
C LEU A 302 -6.66 2.18 23.90
N ASP A 303 -5.74 1.37 24.39
CA ASP A 303 -4.45 1.14 23.78
C ASP A 303 -4.04 -0.35 23.80
N GLU A 304 -2.76 -0.63 23.48
CA GLU A 304 -2.23 -1.97 23.41
C GLU A 304 -2.36 -2.77 24.72
N ALA A 305 -2.38 -2.08 25.88
CA ALA A 305 -2.55 -2.70 27.19
C ALA A 305 -3.98 -3.23 27.39
N ASP A 306 -4.98 -2.52 26.87
CA ASP A 306 -6.40 -2.95 26.85
C ASP A 306 -6.66 -4.03 25.80
N GLY A 307 -5.72 -4.15 24.87
CA GLY A 307 -5.64 -5.28 23.96
C GLY A 307 -6.06 -5.02 22.54
N THR A 308 -6.12 -3.75 22.15
CA THR A 308 -6.35 -3.33 20.77
C THR A 308 -5.32 -3.93 19.82
N LEU A 309 -5.75 -4.28 18.60
CA LEU A 309 -4.86 -4.79 17.54
C LEU A 309 -4.47 -3.72 16.53
N THR A 310 -5.26 -2.64 16.43
CA THR A 310 -5.03 -1.54 15.47
C THR A 310 -4.45 -0.30 16.13
N GLY A 311 -3.86 -0.44 17.32
CA GLY A 311 -3.28 0.65 18.10
C GLY A 311 -4.33 1.48 18.85
N ARG A 312 -3.98 2.73 19.19
CA ARG A 312 -4.80 3.60 20.06
C ARG A 312 -6.19 3.86 19.49
N ILE A 313 -7.22 3.71 20.32
CA ILE A 313 -8.61 4.02 19.97
C ILE A 313 -9.13 5.10 20.92
N GLN A 314 -9.51 6.22 20.33
CA GLN A 314 -10.26 7.27 20.98
C GLN A 314 -11.11 8.00 19.94
N PHE A 315 -12.15 8.68 20.39
CA PHE A 315 -13.13 9.29 19.49
C PHE A 315 -13.18 10.80 19.65
N THR A 316 -13.44 11.47 18.53
CA THR A 316 -13.85 12.88 18.48
C THR A 316 -15.26 13.05 19.06
N LYS A 317 -15.72 14.30 19.20
CA LYS A 317 -17.10 14.59 19.60
C LYS A 317 -18.14 14.02 18.63
N SER A 318 -17.79 13.93 17.34
CA SER A 318 -18.62 13.34 16.28
C SER A 318 -18.52 11.82 16.19
N LEU A 319 -17.76 11.17 17.09
CA LEU A 319 -17.56 9.71 17.15
C LEU A 319 -16.73 9.09 16.00
N SER A 320 -15.91 9.90 15.32
CA SER A 320 -14.86 9.39 14.44
C SER A 320 -13.58 9.14 15.23
N ARG A 321 -12.88 8.03 14.93
CA ARG A 321 -11.59 7.73 15.57
C ARG A 321 -10.56 8.82 15.30
N THR A 322 -9.76 9.15 16.32
CA THR A 322 -8.70 10.16 16.26
C THR A 322 -7.50 9.75 17.12
N ASN A 323 -6.39 10.48 17.01
CA ASN A 323 -5.13 10.26 17.73
C ASN A 323 -4.63 8.82 17.56
N PHE A 324 -4.49 8.44 16.31
CA PHE A 324 -3.91 7.16 15.92
C PHE A 324 -2.57 7.40 15.24
N SER A 325 -1.83 6.31 15.06
CA SER A 325 -0.54 6.32 14.38
C SER A 325 -0.57 5.31 13.25
N ALA A 326 0.25 5.55 12.24
CA ALA A 326 0.41 4.66 11.10
C ALA A 326 1.89 4.59 10.72
N LYS A 327 2.23 3.54 10.00
CA LYS A 327 3.52 3.37 9.34
C LYS A 327 3.33 3.54 7.84
N VAL A 328 4.29 4.19 7.20
CA VAL A 328 4.39 4.27 5.75
C VAL A 328 5.57 3.43 5.32
N VAL A 329 5.31 2.43 4.48
CA VAL A 329 6.36 1.58 3.90
C VAL A 329 6.49 1.90 2.43
N GLU A 330 7.69 2.25 2.00
CA GLU A 330 8.04 2.48 0.60
C GLU A 330 9.01 1.42 0.11
N ILE A 331 8.71 0.85 -1.05
CA ILE A 331 9.63 0.02 -1.83
C ILE A 331 10.06 0.84 -3.03
N ASN A 332 11.34 1.23 -3.04
CA ASN A 332 11.94 2.02 -4.11
C ASN A 332 13.02 1.19 -4.82
N PRO A 333 12.99 1.03 -6.15
CA PRO A 333 13.99 0.33 -6.92
C PRO A 333 15.34 1.02 -6.79
N SER A 334 16.34 0.27 -6.31
CA SER A 334 17.70 0.77 -6.17
C SER A 334 18.29 1.11 -7.55
N GLY A 335 18.95 2.26 -7.66
CA GLY A 335 19.72 2.60 -8.86
C GLY A 335 21.06 1.85 -8.98
N ARG A 336 21.49 1.18 -7.90
CA ARG A 336 22.80 0.53 -7.80
C ARG A 336 22.73 -0.98 -7.57
N SER A 337 21.53 -1.51 -7.33
CA SER A 337 21.32 -2.93 -7.05
C SER A 337 20.03 -3.44 -7.70
N LEU A 338 19.98 -4.73 -7.99
CA LEU A 338 18.77 -5.43 -8.45
C LEU A 338 17.67 -5.50 -7.38
N TYR A 339 18.00 -5.18 -6.13
CA TYR A 339 17.07 -5.19 -5.00
C TYR A 339 16.50 -3.79 -4.74
N SER A 340 15.20 -3.73 -4.46
CA SER A 340 14.55 -2.49 -4.02
C SER A 340 14.90 -2.16 -2.57
N VAL A 341 15.09 -0.87 -2.30
CA VAL A 341 15.27 -0.34 -0.96
C VAL A 341 13.91 -0.20 -0.29
N ARG A 342 13.75 -0.86 0.86
CA ARG A 342 12.59 -0.73 1.72
C ARG A 342 12.83 0.40 2.73
N ASN A 343 12.03 1.44 2.69
CA ASN A 343 12.03 2.50 3.68
C ASN A 343 10.76 2.43 4.53
N MET A 344 10.87 2.75 5.81
CA MET A 344 9.74 2.77 6.73
C MET A 344 9.75 4.07 7.52
N TYR A 345 8.58 4.68 7.64
CA TYR A 345 8.38 5.96 8.31
C TYR A 345 7.22 5.87 9.28
N ASP A 346 7.37 6.47 10.45
CA ASP A 346 6.29 6.57 11.43
C ASP A 346 5.54 7.89 11.21
N TRP A 347 4.22 7.85 11.29
CA TRP A 347 3.34 9.01 11.18
C TRP A 347 2.32 9.02 12.31
N ARG A 348 1.96 10.21 12.77
CA ARG A 348 0.99 10.42 13.85
C ARG A 348 0.00 11.52 13.48
N GLN A 349 -1.28 11.26 13.75
CA GLN A 349 -2.34 12.22 13.46
C GLN A 349 -2.09 13.56 14.18
N GLY A 350 -2.18 14.66 13.45
CA GLY A 350 -1.96 16.03 13.92
C GLY A 350 -0.49 16.41 14.15
N GLU A 351 0.43 15.45 14.18
CA GLU A 351 1.88 15.72 14.28
C GLU A 351 2.60 15.57 12.92
N GLY A 352 2.10 14.70 12.04
CA GLY A 352 2.72 14.39 10.77
C GLY A 352 3.77 13.27 10.87
N PHE A 353 4.75 13.29 9.96
CA PHE A 353 5.83 12.29 9.91
C PHE A 353 6.84 12.50 11.05
N VAL A 354 7.06 11.45 11.84
CA VAL A 354 7.97 11.48 12.99
C VAL A 354 9.40 11.23 12.51
N MET A 355 10.24 12.27 12.63
CA MET A 355 11.62 12.22 12.19
C MET A 355 12.50 11.52 13.25
N ASN A 356 12.72 10.21 13.10
CA ASN A 356 13.86 9.59 13.79
C ASN A 356 15.15 10.23 13.27
N THR A 357 16.04 10.62 14.16
CA THR A 357 17.26 11.40 13.88
C THR A 357 18.24 10.76 12.89
N GLY A 358 18.03 9.49 12.49
CA GLY A 358 18.72 8.82 11.38
C GLY A 358 18.04 8.92 10.00
N SER A 359 16.77 9.30 9.92
CA SER A 359 15.92 9.20 8.71
C SER A 359 15.86 10.49 7.88
N LYS A 360 16.41 11.62 8.38
CA LYS A 360 16.50 12.89 7.63
C LYS A 360 17.22 12.75 6.29
N GLN A 361 18.12 11.78 6.14
CA GLN A 361 18.84 11.57 4.89
C GLN A 361 18.03 10.86 3.79
N ASN A 362 16.85 10.28 4.09
CA ASN A 362 16.06 9.53 3.10
C ASN A 362 14.69 10.18 2.79
N LEU A 363 14.11 10.95 3.73
CA LEU A 363 12.79 11.61 3.54
C LEU A 363 12.86 12.92 2.75
N LEU A 364 13.94 13.68 2.90
CA LEU A 364 14.13 15.00 2.31
C LEU A 364 15.22 15.02 1.23
N LYS A 365 15.69 13.85 0.77
CA LYS A 365 16.45 13.84 -0.47
C LYS A 365 15.48 14.11 -1.59
N GLU A 366 15.33 15.40 -1.91
CA GLU A 366 15.47 15.79 -3.30
C GLU A 366 16.61 14.94 -3.86
N GLU A 367 16.32 14.10 -4.85
CA GLU A 367 17.33 13.83 -5.87
C GLU A 367 17.59 15.13 -6.68
N THR A 368 17.82 16.27 -6.02
CA THR A 368 18.91 17.17 -6.40
C THR A 368 20.21 16.47 -6.08
N VAL A 369 20.39 15.28 -6.67
CA VAL A 369 21.68 14.98 -7.21
C VAL A 369 21.84 16.09 -8.24
N VAL A 370 22.57 17.15 -7.88
CA VAL A 370 23.52 17.71 -8.84
C VAL A 370 24.32 16.49 -9.24
N ARG A 371 23.83 15.77 -10.24
CA ARG A 371 24.48 14.61 -10.82
C ARG A 371 25.81 15.20 -11.23
N PRO A 372 26.95 14.89 -10.58
CA PRO A 372 28.17 14.96 -11.37
C PRO A 372 27.81 14.16 -12.63
N HIS A 373 28.02 14.75 -13.80
CA HIS A 373 27.85 14.10 -15.09
C HIS A 373 28.83 12.91 -15.19
N HIS A 374 28.69 11.93 -14.31
CA HIS A 374 29.09 10.57 -14.53
C HIS A 374 27.90 9.96 -15.23
N GLN A 375 27.86 10.12 -16.54
CA GLN A 375 27.01 9.27 -17.37
C GLN A 375 27.35 7.82 -16.98
N PRO A 376 26.41 7.05 -16.42
CA PRO A 376 26.68 5.67 -16.07
C PRO A 376 27.01 4.90 -17.36
N VAL A 377 28.19 4.29 -17.41
CA VAL A 377 28.59 3.45 -18.55
C VAL A 377 27.74 2.19 -18.52
N LEU A 378 26.91 1.97 -19.53
CA LEU A 378 26.12 0.75 -19.64
C LEU A 378 27.02 -0.40 -20.09
N HIS A 379 27.05 -1.50 -19.33
CA HIS A 379 27.86 -2.65 -19.68
C HIS A 379 27.00 -3.69 -20.40
N ILE A 380 27.31 -3.93 -21.68
CA ILE A 380 26.57 -4.84 -22.55
C ILE A 380 27.31 -6.17 -22.62
N VAL A 381 26.73 -7.21 -22.02
CA VAL A 381 27.24 -8.59 -22.15
C VAL A 381 26.77 -9.21 -23.46
N THR A 382 27.67 -9.89 -24.17
CA THR A 382 27.32 -10.59 -25.41
C THR A 382 28.17 -11.87 -25.62
N VAL A 383 27.89 -12.59 -26.71
CA VAL A 383 28.65 -13.76 -27.17
C VAL A 383 29.04 -13.59 -28.64
N LEU A 384 30.18 -14.13 -29.03
CA LEU A 384 30.67 -14.12 -30.41
C LEU A 384 29.89 -15.13 -31.25
N VAL A 385 29.08 -14.62 -32.17
CA VAL A 385 28.26 -15.40 -33.09
C VAL A 385 28.22 -14.66 -34.43
N LYS A 386 28.71 -15.29 -35.49
CA LYS A 386 28.64 -14.72 -36.84
C LYS A 386 27.19 -14.84 -37.38
N PRO A 387 26.63 -13.83 -38.07
CA PRO A 387 27.19 -12.51 -38.39
C PRO A 387 26.79 -11.40 -37.39
N PHE A 388 26.30 -11.76 -36.21
CA PHE A 388 25.69 -10.84 -35.25
C PHE A 388 26.70 -10.04 -34.42
N VAL A 389 27.70 -10.73 -33.84
CA VAL A 389 28.79 -10.14 -33.08
C VAL A 389 30.08 -10.89 -33.37
N MET A 390 31.07 -10.18 -33.87
CA MET A 390 32.35 -10.70 -34.34
C MET A 390 33.47 -9.78 -33.87
N LEU A 391 34.67 -10.34 -33.69
CA LEU A 391 35.86 -9.51 -33.52
C LEU A 391 36.33 -9.02 -34.88
N LYS A 392 36.60 -7.72 -34.98
CA LYS A 392 37.23 -7.13 -36.18
C LYS A 392 38.60 -7.76 -36.40
N ARG A 393 38.94 -7.93 -37.68
CA ARG A 393 40.28 -8.41 -38.07
C ARG A 393 41.29 -7.29 -37.89
N ALA A 394 42.47 -7.62 -37.36
CA ALA A 394 43.58 -6.68 -37.32
C ALA A 394 44.10 -6.44 -38.75
N ILE A 395 44.16 -5.18 -39.17
CA ILE A 395 44.70 -4.77 -40.47
C ILE A 395 46.17 -4.35 -40.25
N PRO A 396 47.14 -4.97 -40.93
CA PRO A 396 48.55 -4.57 -40.82
C PRO A 396 48.72 -3.09 -41.19
N GLY A 397 49.30 -2.30 -40.29
CA GLY A 397 49.53 -0.85 -40.47
C GLY A 397 48.48 0.05 -39.81
N GLU A 398 47.34 -0.50 -39.37
CA GLU A 398 46.36 0.25 -38.59
C GLU A 398 46.60 0.08 -37.07
N PRO A 399 46.26 1.09 -36.25
CA PRO A 399 46.30 0.97 -34.81
C PRO A 399 45.36 -0.16 -34.33
N ALA A 400 45.80 -0.89 -33.31
CA ALA A 400 44.98 -1.93 -32.69
C ALA A 400 43.67 -1.32 -32.18
N GLN A 401 42.53 -1.87 -32.60
CA GLN A 401 41.22 -1.44 -32.14
C GLN A 401 41.11 -1.67 -30.62
N VAL A 402 40.54 -0.71 -29.88
CA VAL A 402 40.41 -0.76 -28.41
C VAL A 402 38.94 -0.59 -28.02
N GLY A 403 38.55 -1.13 -26.87
CA GLY A 403 37.20 -0.99 -26.35
C GLY A 403 36.14 -1.64 -27.25
N ASN A 404 35.08 -0.90 -27.55
CA ASN A 404 33.95 -1.35 -28.35
C ASN A 404 34.28 -1.51 -29.84
N ASP A 405 35.27 -0.76 -30.35
CA ASP A 405 35.61 -0.76 -31.77
C ASP A 405 36.26 -2.07 -32.24
N ARG A 406 36.59 -2.95 -31.29
CA ARG A 406 37.04 -4.32 -31.54
C ARG A 406 35.94 -5.23 -32.07
N PHE A 407 34.67 -4.84 -31.96
CA PHE A 407 33.54 -5.65 -32.38
C PHE A 407 32.89 -5.11 -33.67
N GLU A 408 32.36 -6.03 -34.48
CA GLU A 408 31.56 -5.76 -35.68
C GLU A 408 30.43 -6.78 -35.83
N GLY A 409 29.42 -6.46 -36.64
CA GLY A 409 28.28 -7.35 -36.92
C GLY A 409 26.94 -6.68 -36.68
N TYR A 410 25.86 -7.38 -37.06
CA TYR A 410 24.50 -6.85 -37.06
C TYR A 410 24.08 -6.25 -35.71
N CYS A 411 24.35 -6.94 -34.59
CA CYS A 411 23.96 -6.45 -33.26
C CYS A 411 24.81 -5.26 -32.82
N ILE A 412 26.06 -5.17 -33.28
CA ILE A 412 26.94 -4.03 -32.98
C ILE A 412 26.42 -2.77 -33.68
N ASP A 413 26.00 -2.88 -34.93
CA ASP A 413 25.42 -1.77 -35.68
C ASP A 413 24.07 -1.34 -35.09
N LEU A 414 23.24 -2.30 -34.66
CA LEU A 414 22.01 -2.02 -33.94
C LEU A 414 22.26 -1.27 -32.62
N ILE A 415 23.22 -1.72 -31.81
CA ILE A 415 23.58 -1.05 -30.54
C ILE A 415 24.05 0.39 -30.80
N LYS A 416 24.82 0.63 -31.86
CA LYS A 416 25.22 1.99 -32.26
C LYS A 416 24.02 2.86 -32.63
N LEU A 417 23.07 2.32 -33.39
CA LEU A 417 21.84 3.04 -33.74
C LEU A 417 20.98 3.33 -32.51
N LEU A 418 20.90 2.40 -31.56
CA LEU A 418 20.23 2.63 -30.27
C LEU A 418 20.94 3.74 -29.48
N ALA A 419 22.26 3.77 -29.46
CA ALA A 419 23.05 4.84 -28.81
C ALA A 419 22.86 6.22 -29.44
N MET A 420 22.62 6.28 -30.75
CA MET A 420 22.34 7.53 -31.44
C MET A 420 20.91 8.05 -31.19
N ASN A 421 19.95 7.15 -30.96
CA ASN A 421 18.52 7.50 -30.94
C ASN A 421 17.90 7.50 -29.53
N ILE A 422 18.54 6.90 -28.53
CA ILE A 422 18.03 6.80 -27.15
C ILE A 422 18.89 7.67 -26.24
N SER A 423 18.33 8.79 -25.76
CA SER A 423 19.04 9.70 -24.85
C SER A 423 19.49 8.99 -23.57
N GLY A 424 20.79 9.01 -23.29
CA GLY A 424 21.38 8.39 -22.08
C GLY A 424 21.93 6.98 -22.32
N PHE A 425 21.92 6.49 -23.56
CA PHE A 425 22.63 5.27 -23.97
C PHE A 425 23.99 5.59 -24.63
N ASP A 426 24.40 6.85 -24.61
CA ASP A 426 25.54 7.39 -25.34
C ASP A 426 26.90 6.86 -24.80
N SER A 427 26.92 6.30 -23.59
CA SER A 427 28.10 5.73 -22.94
C SER A 427 27.87 4.25 -22.60
N TYR A 428 28.47 3.35 -23.38
CA TYR A 428 28.38 1.90 -23.16
C TYR A 428 29.72 1.19 -23.36
N GLU A 429 29.87 0.00 -22.78
CA GLU A 429 31.00 -0.91 -22.99
C GLU A 429 30.51 -2.31 -23.29
N ILE A 430 30.99 -2.89 -24.39
CA ILE A 430 30.68 -4.26 -24.80
C ILE A 430 31.74 -5.22 -24.25
N PHE A 431 31.29 -6.29 -23.61
CA PHE A 431 32.16 -7.38 -23.17
C PHE A 431 31.58 -8.75 -23.50
N ILE A 432 32.46 -9.74 -23.65
CA ILE A 432 32.08 -11.12 -23.98
C ILE A 432 31.87 -11.91 -22.69
N ALA A 433 30.77 -12.64 -22.61
CA ALA A 433 30.50 -13.55 -21.50
C ALA A 433 31.63 -14.58 -21.36
N GLU A 434 32.00 -14.89 -20.11
CA GLU A 434 33.03 -15.88 -19.81
C GLU A 434 32.67 -17.24 -20.43
N GLY A 435 33.63 -17.85 -21.13
CA GLY A 435 33.42 -19.08 -21.88
C GLY A 435 32.57 -18.95 -23.16
N ASN A 436 32.18 -17.74 -23.56
CA ASN A 436 31.34 -17.47 -24.72
C ASN A 436 29.98 -18.22 -24.68
N LYS A 437 29.39 -18.35 -23.49
CA LYS A 437 28.16 -19.11 -23.25
C LYS A 437 26.93 -18.20 -23.11
N TYR A 438 25.78 -18.69 -23.60
CA TYR A 438 24.49 -18.04 -23.37
C TYR A 438 24.07 -18.09 -21.90
N GLY A 439 24.16 -19.26 -21.29
CA GLY A 439 23.92 -19.49 -19.87
C GLY A 439 23.17 -20.79 -19.63
N GLN A 440 23.66 -21.54 -18.65
CA GLN A 440 23.12 -22.81 -18.21
C GLN A 440 23.01 -22.80 -16.68
N ARG A 441 21.91 -23.35 -16.18
CA ARG A 441 21.72 -23.54 -14.76
C ARG A 441 22.68 -24.62 -14.25
N GLN A 442 23.42 -24.29 -13.21
CA GLN A 442 24.36 -25.18 -12.53
C GLN A 442 23.64 -25.97 -11.43
N ASP A 443 24.30 -27.03 -10.93
CA ASP A 443 23.74 -27.90 -9.89
C ASP A 443 23.48 -27.16 -8.57
N ASP A 444 24.25 -26.09 -8.29
CA ASP A 444 24.06 -25.21 -7.14
C ASP A 444 22.90 -24.20 -7.31
N GLY A 445 22.21 -24.25 -8.45
CA GLY A 445 21.10 -23.36 -8.80
C GLY A 445 21.52 -22.03 -9.42
N SER A 446 22.81 -21.70 -9.47
CA SER A 446 23.34 -20.50 -10.14
C SER A 446 23.29 -20.64 -11.66
N TRP A 447 23.44 -19.52 -12.38
CA TRP A 447 23.51 -19.49 -13.83
C TRP A 447 24.88 -19.02 -14.29
N ASP A 448 25.43 -19.66 -15.32
CA ASP A 448 26.65 -19.21 -16.01
C ASP A 448 26.32 -18.37 -17.27
N GLY A 449 27.36 -18.00 -18.04
CA GLY A 449 27.20 -17.30 -19.31
C GLY A 449 26.55 -15.92 -19.19
N MET A 450 25.97 -15.42 -20.29
CA MET A 450 25.26 -14.13 -20.33
C MET A 450 24.15 -14.04 -19.28
N ILE A 451 23.36 -15.11 -19.12
CA ILE A 451 22.27 -15.15 -18.12
C ILE A 451 22.84 -14.95 -16.70
N GLY A 452 23.97 -15.58 -16.39
CA GLY A 452 24.65 -15.40 -15.10
C GLY A 452 25.08 -13.95 -14.82
N TYR A 453 25.51 -13.21 -15.85
CA TYR A 453 25.85 -11.78 -15.72
C TYR A 453 24.62 -10.89 -15.52
N LEU A 454 23.45 -11.29 -16.05
CA LEU A 454 22.21 -10.53 -15.90
C LEU A 454 21.53 -10.77 -14.55
N LEU A 455 21.67 -11.96 -13.98
CA LEU A 455 21.00 -12.35 -12.74
C LEU A 455 21.81 -12.07 -11.46
N ASN A 456 23.14 -11.95 -11.54
CA ASN A 456 24.00 -11.90 -10.35
C ASN A 456 25.06 -10.78 -10.40
N GLU A 457 24.98 -9.84 -9.46
CA GLU A 457 25.96 -8.75 -9.28
C GLU A 457 27.38 -9.26 -9.01
N ALA A 458 27.54 -10.43 -8.37
CA ALA A 458 28.86 -10.99 -8.07
C ALA A 458 29.64 -11.40 -9.34
N SER A 459 28.94 -11.92 -10.36
CA SER A 459 29.52 -12.26 -11.67
C SER A 459 30.04 -11.01 -12.38
N PHE A 460 29.28 -9.92 -12.32
CA PHE A 460 29.68 -8.63 -12.87
C PHE A 460 30.85 -7.99 -12.09
N HIS A 461 30.84 -8.09 -10.76
CA HIS A 461 31.95 -7.61 -9.93
C HIS A 461 33.26 -8.37 -10.22
N LYS A 462 33.17 -9.68 -10.46
CA LYS A 462 34.31 -10.52 -10.86
C LYS A 462 34.89 -10.09 -12.22
N PHE A 463 34.05 -9.69 -13.16
CA PHE A 463 34.49 -9.09 -14.42
C PHE A 463 35.25 -7.77 -14.20
N LEU A 464 34.69 -6.85 -13.40
CA LEU A 464 35.34 -5.58 -13.09
C LEU A 464 36.70 -5.76 -12.38
N LEU A 465 36.79 -6.71 -11.44
CA LEU A 465 38.04 -7.05 -10.76
C LEU A 465 39.09 -7.60 -11.73
N LYS A 466 38.70 -8.49 -12.66
CA LYS A 466 39.60 -9.04 -13.69
C LYS A 466 40.10 -7.94 -14.63
N LYS A 467 39.25 -6.97 -14.96
CA LYS A 467 39.61 -5.79 -15.76
C LYS A 467 40.63 -4.90 -15.03
N LEU A 468 40.43 -4.63 -13.73
CA LEU A 468 41.37 -3.86 -12.90
C LEU A 468 42.72 -4.57 -12.73
N GLN A 469 42.72 -5.89 -12.55
CA GLN A 469 43.94 -6.69 -12.47
C GLN A 469 44.74 -6.63 -13.78
N ASN A 470 44.07 -6.75 -14.93
CA ASN A 470 44.72 -6.65 -16.25
C ASN A 470 45.28 -5.24 -16.52
N ALA A 471 44.61 -4.19 -16.06
CA ALA A 471 45.10 -2.82 -16.14
C ALA A 471 46.37 -2.60 -15.29
N ASN A 472 46.47 -3.24 -14.12
CA ASN A 472 47.66 -3.15 -13.25
C ASN A 472 48.84 -4.02 -13.76
N SER A 473 48.58 -5.17 -14.37
CA SER A 473 49.63 -5.99 -15.00
C SER A 473 50.28 -5.32 -16.21
N SER A 474 49.59 -4.36 -16.84
CA SER A 474 50.11 -3.56 -17.96
C SER A 474 51.10 -2.47 -17.52
N LYS A 475 51.10 -2.10 -16.23
CA LYS A 475 52.02 -1.08 -15.66
C LYS A 475 53.37 -1.64 -15.19
N HIS A 476 53.52 -2.97 -15.09
CA HIS A 476 54.76 -3.61 -14.64
C HIS A 476 55.77 -3.95 -15.76
N TYR A 477 55.47 -3.61 -17.01
CA TYR A 477 56.39 -3.78 -18.15
C TYR A 477 57.09 -2.47 -18.60
N PHE A 478 56.90 -1.37 -17.88
CA PHE A 478 57.70 -0.16 -18.01
C PHE A 478 58.31 0.20 -16.65
N LYS A 479 59.43 -0.45 -16.33
CA LYS A 479 60.43 0.07 -15.41
C LYS A 479 61.81 -0.35 -15.87
#